data_AF-A0A1F6DVQ4-F1
#
_entry.id   AF-A0A1F6DVQ4-F1
#
_cell.length_a   1.000
_cell.length_b   1.000
_cell.length_c   1.000
_cell.angle_alpha   90.00
_cell.angle_beta   90.00
_cell.angle_gamma   90.00
#
_symmetry.space_group_name_H-M   'P 1'
#
loop_
_entity.id
_entity.type
_entity.pdbx_description
1 polymer ?
#
loop_
_entity_poly.entity_id
_entity_poly.type
_entity_poly.pdbx_seq_one_letter_code
_entity_poly.pdbx_strand_id
1 'polypeptide(L)'
;MDGFTRCTPDFAFGCYHGLAGAVLADRGLGATADMRKACDSAGDASVAFGCIHGIGHGILSYLGNGKLTQALEACVPINAGVTIGGCYGGVFMEYNFNTMQSPTGIELRPFLASKAYEPCATEIPAQFREACYYDQASWWSASFGGKDAAASSRYEKTGTLCAAIQETTLRDVCFRGIGNVIGPESGYDYRVMKQWCGTMSSPESRDLCYHEALQHLLQSDKGKAELRTLCGTKEISYANLCPGR
;
A
#
# COMPACT_ATOMS: atom_id res chain seq x y z
N MET A 1 -17.60 12.85 13.65
CA MET A 1 -16.45 13.34 12.85
C MET A 1 -15.28 13.68 13.76
N ASP A 2 -15.49 14.34 14.91
CA ASP A 2 -14.46 14.65 15.92
C ASP A 2 -13.61 13.47 16.42
N GLY A 3 -14.06 12.22 16.19
CA GLY A 3 -13.24 11.04 16.48
C GLY A 3 -11.96 10.99 15.64
N PHE A 4 -11.98 11.49 14.40
CA PHE A 4 -10.84 11.46 13.49
C PHE A 4 -9.67 12.31 14.02
N THR A 5 -9.94 13.46 14.63
CA THR A 5 -8.91 14.33 15.20
C THR A 5 -8.36 13.82 16.54
N ARG A 6 -8.91 12.72 17.06
CA ARG A 6 -8.44 12.03 18.27
C ARG A 6 -7.61 10.79 17.96
N CYS A 7 -7.57 10.35 16.71
CA CYS A 7 -6.76 9.23 16.27
C CYS A 7 -5.29 9.66 16.07
N THR A 8 -4.38 8.71 16.24
CA THR A 8 -2.95 8.87 15.96
C THR A 8 -2.50 7.89 14.87
N PRO A 9 -1.32 8.11 14.25
CA PRO A 9 -0.72 7.14 13.32
C PRO A 9 -0.33 5.78 13.95
N ASP A 10 -0.41 5.67 15.28
CA ASP A 10 -0.02 4.46 16.00
C ASP A 10 -0.80 3.23 15.53
N PHE A 11 -0.17 2.07 15.67
CA PHE A 11 -0.71 0.78 15.22
C PHE A 11 -1.13 0.81 13.74
N ALA A 12 -0.27 1.39 12.89
CA ALA A 12 -0.49 1.51 11.45
C ALA A 12 -1.85 2.15 11.12
N PHE A 13 -2.16 3.27 11.76
CA PHE A 13 -3.40 4.03 11.58
C PHE A 13 -4.68 3.26 11.97
N GLY A 14 -4.59 2.22 12.80
CA GLY A 14 -5.73 1.35 13.13
C GLY A 14 -6.98 2.07 13.68
N CYS A 15 -6.80 3.16 14.44
CA CYS A 15 -7.92 4.00 14.91
C CYS A 15 -8.70 4.62 13.73
N TYR A 16 -7.98 5.15 12.74
CA TYR A 16 -8.58 5.75 11.55
C TYR A 16 -9.37 4.72 10.74
N HIS A 17 -8.81 3.51 10.58
CA HIS A 17 -9.44 2.44 9.82
C HIS A 17 -10.75 1.97 10.48
N GLY A 18 -10.70 1.69 11.79
CA GLY A 18 -11.88 1.26 12.54
C GLY A 18 -12.97 2.32 12.58
N LEU A 19 -12.60 3.59 12.83
CA LEU A 19 -13.55 4.69 12.83
C LEU A 19 -14.19 4.90 11.45
N ALA A 20 -13.41 4.75 10.37
CA ALA A 20 -13.94 4.89 9.02
C ALA A 20 -15.01 3.84 8.71
N GLY A 21 -14.77 2.58 9.06
CA GLY A 21 -15.77 1.52 8.95
C GLY A 21 -17.03 1.81 9.77
N ALA A 22 -16.87 2.24 11.02
CA ALA A 22 -18.01 2.55 11.90
C ALA A 22 -18.87 3.72 11.36
N VAL A 23 -18.23 4.80 10.87
CA VAL A 23 -18.96 5.94 10.31
C VAL A 23 -19.70 5.57 9.03
N LEU A 24 -19.09 4.76 8.16
CA LEU A 24 -19.75 4.32 6.93
C LEU A 24 -20.88 3.33 7.21
N ALA A 25 -20.74 2.45 8.21
CA ALA A 25 -21.84 1.59 8.66
C ALA A 25 -23.04 2.39 9.22
N ASP A 26 -22.78 3.48 9.94
CA ASP A 26 -23.81 4.36 10.53
C ASP A 26 -24.47 5.29 9.49
N ARG A 27 -23.66 5.86 8.58
CA ARG A 27 -24.07 7.03 7.75
C ARG A 27 -24.01 6.79 6.24
N GLY A 28 -23.46 5.67 5.82
CA GLY A 28 -23.25 5.33 4.41
C GLY A 28 -22.27 6.25 3.69
N LEU A 29 -22.16 6.05 2.36
CA LEU A 29 -21.19 6.75 1.50
C LEU A 29 -21.34 8.28 1.49
N GLY A 30 -22.50 8.82 1.86
CA GLY A 30 -22.73 10.27 1.95
C GLY A 30 -21.81 10.97 2.96
N ALA A 31 -21.24 10.23 3.91
CA ALA A 31 -20.33 10.78 4.93
C ALA A 31 -18.88 10.99 4.44
N THR A 32 -18.50 10.44 3.28
CA THR A 32 -17.10 10.41 2.79
C THR A 32 -16.48 11.81 2.65
N ALA A 33 -17.23 12.81 2.20
CA ALA A 33 -16.74 14.18 2.07
C ALA A 33 -16.41 14.82 3.43
N ASP A 34 -17.23 14.55 4.46
CA ASP A 34 -16.98 15.06 5.81
C ASP A 34 -15.84 14.31 6.49
N MET A 35 -15.72 12.99 6.25
CA MET A 35 -14.56 12.21 6.70
C MET A 35 -13.27 12.73 6.07
N ARG A 36 -13.28 13.06 4.78
CA ARG A 36 -12.13 13.65 4.09
C ARG A 36 -11.69 14.96 4.74
N LYS A 37 -12.62 15.88 4.99
CA LYS A 37 -12.32 17.14 5.70
C LYS A 37 -11.74 16.89 7.09
N ALA A 38 -12.27 15.88 7.79
CA ALA A 38 -11.77 15.50 9.11
C ALA A 38 -10.33 14.95 9.02
N CYS A 39 -10.01 14.13 8.01
CA CYS A 39 -8.64 13.66 7.75
C CYS A 39 -7.68 14.81 7.46
N ASP A 40 -8.08 15.77 6.61
CA ASP A 40 -7.26 16.95 6.29
C ASP A 40 -6.98 17.80 7.54
N SER A 41 -7.85 17.74 8.55
CA SER A 41 -7.72 18.48 9.80
C SER A 41 -7.04 17.68 10.93
N ALA A 42 -6.75 16.39 10.70
CA ALA A 42 -6.25 15.49 11.75
C ALA A 42 -4.74 15.58 11.97
N GLY A 43 -3.97 16.11 11.01
CA GLY A 43 -2.53 16.24 11.14
C GLY A 43 -1.86 16.74 9.86
N ASP A 44 -0.59 16.37 9.68
CA ASP A 44 0.14 16.66 8.45
C ASP A 44 -0.34 15.79 7.26
N ALA A 45 0.27 16.00 6.09
CA ALA A 45 -0.08 15.27 4.88
C ALA A 45 0.06 13.73 5.02
N SER A 46 1.00 13.24 5.84
CA SER A 46 1.17 11.81 6.09
C SER A 46 0.02 11.26 6.94
N VAL A 47 -0.41 12.00 7.96
CA VAL A 47 -1.57 11.65 8.78
C VAL A 47 -2.84 11.66 7.94
N ALA A 48 -3.04 12.70 7.13
CA ALA A 48 -4.19 12.80 6.23
C ALA A 48 -4.21 11.64 5.23
N PHE A 49 -3.06 11.27 4.66
CA PHE A 49 -2.95 10.15 3.72
C PHE A 49 -3.35 8.81 4.36
N GLY A 50 -2.83 8.50 5.55
CA GLY A 50 -3.20 7.28 6.28
C GLY A 50 -4.68 7.28 6.73
N CYS A 51 -5.21 8.44 7.10
CA CYS A 51 -6.63 8.59 7.41
C CYS A 51 -7.53 8.32 6.19
N ILE A 52 -7.19 8.91 5.03
CA ILE A 52 -7.91 8.69 3.76
C ILE A 52 -7.79 7.23 3.31
N HIS A 53 -6.66 6.59 3.56
CA HIS A 53 -6.49 5.15 3.34
C HIS A 53 -7.48 4.31 4.16
N GLY A 54 -7.69 4.65 5.43
CA GLY A 54 -8.74 4.05 6.26
C GLY A 54 -10.15 4.21 5.69
N ILE A 55 -10.45 5.35 5.06
CA ILE A 55 -11.73 5.55 4.36
C ILE A 55 -11.90 4.51 3.24
N GLY A 56 -10.84 4.21 2.48
CA GLY A 56 -10.86 3.20 1.43
C GLY A 56 -11.27 1.81 1.93
N HIS A 57 -10.67 1.37 3.04
CA HIS A 57 -11.07 0.12 3.72
C HIS A 57 -12.55 0.12 4.08
N GLY A 58 -13.01 1.21 4.71
CA GLY A 58 -14.40 1.34 5.12
C GLY A 58 -15.38 1.36 3.94
N ILE A 59 -15.02 1.99 2.80
CA ILE A 59 -15.88 2.05 1.61
C ILE A 59 -16.11 0.65 1.04
N LEU A 60 -15.04 -0.13 0.83
CA LEU A 60 -15.20 -1.47 0.29
C LEU A 60 -15.93 -2.38 1.28
N SER A 61 -15.61 -2.29 2.57
CA SER A 61 -16.32 -3.04 3.61
C SER A 61 -17.81 -2.69 3.67
N TYR A 62 -18.18 -1.42 3.51
CA TYR A 62 -19.59 -1.00 3.47
C TYR A 62 -20.33 -1.52 2.23
N LEU A 63 -19.70 -1.47 1.05
CA LEU A 63 -20.30 -1.92 -0.20
C LEU A 63 -20.26 -3.46 -0.39
N GLY A 64 -19.33 -4.12 0.28
CA GLY A 64 -18.98 -5.53 0.12
C GLY A 64 -17.89 -5.77 -0.93
N ASN A 65 -17.06 -6.80 -0.69
CA ASN A 65 -15.87 -7.12 -1.52
C ASN A 65 -16.17 -7.37 -3.01
N GLY A 66 -17.41 -7.69 -3.38
CA GLY A 66 -17.85 -7.83 -4.77
C GLY A 66 -18.09 -6.50 -5.52
N LYS A 67 -17.88 -5.35 -4.88
CA LYS A 67 -18.17 -4.01 -5.42
C LYS A 67 -16.91 -3.17 -5.63
N LEU A 68 -15.79 -3.81 -6.00
CA LEU A 68 -14.48 -3.18 -6.14
C LEU A 68 -14.48 -1.91 -7.00
N THR A 69 -14.99 -1.96 -8.23
CA THR A 69 -15.03 -0.78 -9.12
C THR A 69 -15.88 0.35 -8.53
N GLN A 70 -17.02 0.04 -7.93
CA GLN A 70 -17.88 1.03 -7.29
C GLN A 70 -17.20 1.68 -6.07
N ALA A 71 -16.41 0.91 -5.31
CA ALA A 71 -15.62 1.43 -4.20
C ALA A 71 -14.53 2.41 -4.69
N LEU A 72 -13.83 2.08 -5.78
CA LEU A 72 -12.83 2.95 -6.40
C LEU A 72 -13.47 4.25 -6.93
N GLU A 73 -14.65 4.17 -7.54
CA GLU A 73 -15.41 5.35 -7.98
C GLU A 73 -15.80 6.25 -6.81
N ALA A 74 -16.21 5.68 -5.67
CA ALA A 74 -16.51 6.44 -4.46
C ALA A 74 -15.28 7.15 -3.86
N CYS A 75 -14.07 6.65 -4.12
CA CYS A 75 -12.83 7.29 -3.71
C CYS A 75 -12.47 8.52 -4.55
N VAL A 76 -12.93 8.65 -5.80
CA VAL A 76 -12.49 9.70 -6.74
C VAL A 76 -12.58 11.12 -6.15
N PRO A 77 -13.69 11.55 -5.53
CA PRO A 77 -13.81 12.90 -4.99
C PRO A 77 -12.88 13.19 -3.81
N ILE A 78 -12.47 12.14 -3.07
CA ILE A 78 -11.70 12.26 -1.84
C ILE A 78 -10.23 11.83 -1.99
N ASN A 79 -9.83 11.31 -3.15
CA ASN A 79 -8.46 10.91 -3.47
C ASN A 79 -7.79 11.85 -4.47
N ALA A 80 -8.26 13.09 -4.58
CA ALA A 80 -7.76 14.08 -5.54
C ALA A 80 -6.24 14.30 -5.40
N GLY A 81 -5.53 14.24 -6.53
CA GLY A 81 -4.07 14.41 -6.60
C GLY A 81 -3.26 13.15 -6.28
N VAL A 82 -3.91 12.04 -5.94
CA VAL A 82 -3.26 10.77 -5.59
C VAL A 82 -3.70 9.69 -6.59
N THR A 83 -2.74 9.16 -7.35
CA THR A 83 -2.99 8.10 -8.34
C THR A 83 -2.74 6.69 -7.80
N ILE A 84 -1.90 6.56 -6.76
CA ILE A 84 -1.52 5.31 -6.10
C ILE A 84 -1.68 5.48 -4.59
N GLY A 85 -2.19 4.46 -3.90
CA GLY A 85 -2.40 4.50 -2.46
C GLY A 85 -3.58 5.37 -2.04
N GLY A 86 -3.50 6.01 -0.88
CA GLY A 86 -4.62 6.75 -0.28
C GLY A 86 -5.86 5.88 -0.19
N CYS A 87 -7.02 6.43 -0.60
CA CYS A 87 -8.30 5.72 -0.61
C CYS A 87 -8.26 4.49 -1.53
N TYR A 88 -7.64 4.59 -2.72
CA TYR A 88 -7.52 3.45 -3.63
C TYR A 88 -6.72 2.30 -3.01
N GLY A 89 -5.62 2.62 -2.33
CA GLY A 89 -4.82 1.61 -1.63
C GLY A 89 -5.61 0.89 -0.54
N GLY A 90 -6.39 1.63 0.26
CA GLY A 90 -7.26 1.02 1.28
C GLY A 90 -8.33 0.11 0.68
N VAL A 91 -8.90 0.50 -0.47
CA VAL A 91 -9.84 -0.35 -1.22
C VAL A 91 -9.16 -1.64 -1.72
N PHE A 92 -8.00 -1.55 -2.37
CA PHE A 92 -7.31 -2.74 -2.88
C PHE A 92 -6.78 -3.63 -1.76
N MET A 93 -6.31 -3.07 -0.65
CA MET A 93 -5.92 -3.83 0.53
C MET A 93 -7.12 -4.55 1.14
N GLU A 94 -8.26 -3.86 1.32
CA GLU A 94 -9.46 -4.52 1.84
C GLU A 94 -9.94 -5.64 0.90
N TYR A 95 -9.86 -5.43 -0.41
CA TYR A 95 -10.25 -6.45 -1.39
C TYR A 95 -9.37 -7.70 -1.32
N ASN A 96 -8.06 -7.53 -1.07
CA ASN A 96 -7.10 -8.63 -1.05
C ASN A 96 -6.97 -9.31 0.31
N PHE A 97 -7.17 -8.59 1.42
CA PHE A 97 -6.89 -9.08 2.77
C PHE A 97 -8.14 -9.17 3.67
N ASN A 98 -9.28 -8.59 3.23
CA ASN A 98 -10.56 -8.59 3.94
C ASN A 98 -10.41 -8.34 5.45
N THR A 99 -9.80 -7.21 5.82
CA THR A 99 -9.37 -6.97 7.19
C THR A 99 -10.46 -6.45 8.11
N MET A 100 -11.53 -5.87 7.57
CA MET A 100 -12.59 -5.23 8.34
C MET A 100 -13.77 -6.15 8.61
N GLN A 101 -14.06 -7.10 7.71
CA GLN A 101 -15.23 -7.98 7.84
C GLN A 101 -14.90 -9.35 8.43
N SER A 102 -13.65 -9.79 8.40
CA SER A 102 -13.30 -11.13 8.86
C SER A 102 -13.25 -11.20 10.39
N PRO A 103 -14.03 -12.10 11.01
CA PRO A 103 -14.14 -12.21 12.47
C PRO A 103 -12.88 -12.77 13.14
N THR A 104 -11.97 -13.37 12.36
CA THR A 104 -10.74 -14.01 12.86
C THR A 104 -9.46 -13.26 12.45
N GLY A 105 -9.57 -12.05 11.91
CA GLY A 105 -8.44 -11.26 11.43
C GLY A 105 -8.38 -11.19 9.91
N ILE A 106 -7.24 -11.47 9.29
CA ILE A 106 -7.06 -11.38 7.82
C ILE A 106 -7.68 -12.59 7.12
N GLU A 107 -8.51 -12.36 6.10
CA GLU A 107 -8.97 -13.38 5.17
C GLU A 107 -8.42 -13.07 3.77
N LEU A 108 -7.31 -13.71 3.43
CA LEU A 108 -6.61 -13.48 2.17
C LEU A 108 -7.44 -13.98 0.97
N ARG A 109 -7.61 -13.13 -0.04
CA ARG A 109 -8.20 -13.51 -1.33
C ARG A 109 -7.43 -14.71 -1.92
N PRO A 110 -8.11 -15.82 -2.31
CA PRO A 110 -7.43 -17.01 -2.81
C PRO A 110 -6.58 -16.74 -4.06
N PHE A 111 -5.35 -17.27 -4.06
CA PHE A 111 -4.48 -17.21 -5.23
C PHE A 111 -4.75 -18.35 -6.20
N LEU A 112 -5.03 -18.01 -7.45
CA LEU A 112 -5.14 -18.93 -8.57
C LEU A 112 -4.16 -18.49 -9.67
N ALA A 113 -3.22 -19.36 -10.05
CA ALA A 113 -2.19 -19.02 -11.02
C ALA A 113 -2.76 -18.57 -12.38
N SER A 114 -3.89 -19.14 -12.81
CA SER A 114 -4.60 -18.74 -14.04
C SER A 114 -5.25 -17.36 -13.98
N LYS A 115 -5.37 -16.78 -12.78
CA LYS A 115 -5.94 -15.45 -12.52
C LYS A 115 -4.96 -14.56 -11.76
N ALA A 116 -3.65 -14.81 -11.88
CA ALA A 116 -2.65 -14.10 -11.10
C ALA A 116 -2.69 -12.57 -11.30
N TYR A 117 -3.15 -12.10 -12.46
CA TYR A 117 -3.24 -10.67 -12.78
C TYR A 117 -4.62 -10.07 -12.57
N GLU A 118 -5.59 -10.86 -12.10
CA GLU A 118 -6.92 -10.35 -11.81
C GLU A 118 -6.97 -9.69 -10.43
N PRO A 119 -7.74 -8.61 -10.27
CA PRO A 119 -8.67 -8.02 -11.25
C PRO A 119 -7.99 -6.97 -12.17
N CYS A 120 -6.72 -6.64 -11.93
CA CYS A 120 -6.04 -5.51 -12.58
C CYS A 120 -5.99 -5.61 -14.11
N ALA A 121 -5.89 -6.83 -14.66
CA ALA A 121 -5.79 -7.06 -16.09
C ALA A 121 -7.12 -6.84 -16.84
N THR A 122 -8.26 -7.21 -16.25
CA THR A 122 -9.53 -7.27 -17.01
C THR A 122 -10.66 -6.42 -16.43
N GLU A 123 -10.82 -6.37 -15.11
CA GLU A 123 -11.99 -5.76 -14.48
C GLU A 123 -11.77 -4.28 -14.10
N ILE A 124 -10.51 -3.88 -13.91
CA ILE A 124 -10.16 -2.54 -13.40
C ILE A 124 -10.02 -1.51 -14.53
N PRO A 125 -10.79 -0.39 -14.46
CA PRO A 125 -10.64 0.74 -15.37
C PRO A 125 -9.21 1.30 -15.40
N ALA A 126 -8.77 1.78 -16.57
CA ALA A 126 -7.39 2.23 -16.81
C ALA A 126 -6.87 3.21 -15.74
N GLN A 127 -7.69 4.18 -15.32
CA GLN A 127 -7.34 5.19 -14.32
C GLN A 127 -6.99 4.63 -12.93
N PHE A 128 -7.35 3.38 -12.63
CA PHE A 128 -7.06 2.74 -11.35
C PHE A 128 -6.02 1.61 -11.46
N ARG A 129 -5.53 1.29 -12.68
CA ARG A 129 -4.65 0.13 -12.89
C ARG A 129 -3.30 0.29 -12.23
N GLU A 130 -2.74 1.50 -12.21
CA GLU A 130 -1.45 1.74 -11.52
C GLU A 130 -1.56 1.41 -10.03
N ALA A 131 -2.60 1.91 -9.34
CA ALA A 131 -2.88 1.56 -7.96
C ALA A 131 -3.11 0.06 -7.79
N CYS A 132 -3.87 -0.56 -8.71
CA CYS A 132 -4.11 -2.00 -8.66
C CYS A 132 -2.81 -2.81 -8.72
N TYR A 133 -1.94 -2.55 -9.70
CA TYR A 133 -0.68 -3.29 -9.85
C TYR A 133 0.32 -3.00 -8.75
N TYR A 134 0.31 -1.79 -8.19
CA TYR A 134 1.08 -1.45 -7.00
C TYR A 134 0.64 -2.29 -5.79
N ASP A 135 -0.66 -2.35 -5.50
CA ASP A 135 -1.19 -3.12 -4.37
C ASP A 135 -1.18 -4.64 -4.63
N GLN A 136 -1.25 -5.09 -5.89
CA GLN A 136 -1.21 -6.50 -6.28
C GLN A 136 0.08 -7.20 -5.79
N ALA A 137 1.20 -6.48 -5.74
CA ALA A 137 2.47 -7.01 -5.24
C ALA A 137 2.37 -7.49 -3.78
N SER A 138 1.59 -6.80 -2.94
CA SER A 138 1.34 -7.18 -1.55
C SER A 138 0.55 -8.48 -1.44
N TRP A 139 -0.49 -8.62 -2.27
CA TRP A 139 -1.31 -9.83 -2.33
C TRP A 139 -0.52 -11.05 -2.80
N TRP A 140 0.30 -10.90 -3.84
CA TRP A 140 1.18 -11.97 -4.31
C TRP A 140 2.19 -12.39 -3.24
N SER A 141 2.87 -11.43 -2.59
CA SER A 141 3.82 -11.72 -1.53
C SER A 141 3.16 -12.51 -0.38
N ALA A 142 1.98 -12.07 0.06
CA ALA A 142 1.21 -12.75 1.10
C ALA A 142 0.78 -14.16 0.66
N SER A 143 0.35 -14.32 -0.60
CA SER A 143 -0.07 -15.61 -1.16
C SER A 143 1.06 -16.63 -1.27
N PHE A 144 2.31 -16.16 -1.38
CA PHE A 144 3.49 -17.03 -1.40
C PHE A 144 4.06 -17.31 0.00
N GLY A 145 3.52 -16.70 1.04
CA GLY A 145 4.05 -16.69 2.41
C GLY A 145 3.61 -17.82 3.34
N GLY A 146 3.74 -19.07 2.91
CA GLY A 146 3.58 -20.21 3.80
C GLY A 146 4.53 -20.15 5.01
N LYS A 147 4.21 -20.89 6.09
CA LYS A 147 4.90 -20.84 7.39
C LYS A 147 6.44 -20.99 7.31
N ASP A 148 6.94 -21.67 6.28
CA ASP A 148 8.37 -21.98 6.10
C ASP A 148 9.01 -21.24 4.91
N ALA A 149 8.26 -20.38 4.21
CA ALA A 149 8.78 -19.69 3.04
C ALA A 149 9.71 -18.53 3.46
N ALA A 150 10.98 -18.59 3.04
CA ALA A 150 11.90 -17.48 3.21
C ALA A 150 11.35 -16.21 2.53
N ALA A 151 11.41 -15.08 3.21
CA ALA A 151 10.88 -13.81 2.71
C ALA A 151 11.40 -13.45 1.32
N SER A 152 12.71 -13.64 1.08
CA SER A 152 13.35 -13.41 -0.22
C SER A 152 12.74 -14.26 -1.35
N SER A 153 12.35 -15.51 -1.09
CA SER A 153 11.74 -16.37 -2.10
C SER A 153 10.33 -15.90 -2.50
N ARG A 154 9.59 -15.28 -1.57
CA ARG A 154 8.28 -14.68 -1.86
C ARG A 154 8.44 -13.48 -2.80
N TYR A 155 9.39 -12.60 -2.48
CA TYR A 155 9.66 -11.41 -3.30
C TYR A 155 10.19 -11.76 -4.68
N GLU A 156 11.03 -12.78 -4.82
CA GLU A 156 11.50 -13.28 -6.11
C GLU A 156 10.33 -13.76 -7.00
N LYS A 157 9.39 -14.52 -6.43
CA LYS A 157 8.17 -14.96 -7.14
C LYS A 157 7.29 -13.79 -7.55
N THR A 158 7.08 -12.82 -6.65
CA THR A 158 6.33 -11.59 -6.94
C THR A 158 7.01 -10.79 -8.04
N GLY A 159 8.34 -10.66 -8.01
CA GLY A 159 9.13 -9.98 -9.04
C GLY A 159 9.02 -10.65 -10.41
N THR A 160 8.95 -11.98 -10.45
CA THR A 160 8.70 -12.75 -11.69
C THR A 160 7.34 -12.39 -12.30
N LEU A 161 6.30 -12.24 -11.48
CA LEU A 161 4.97 -11.82 -11.96
C LEU A 161 4.98 -10.38 -12.46
N CYS A 162 5.66 -9.45 -11.76
CA CYS A 162 5.83 -8.07 -12.25
C CYS A 162 6.57 -8.03 -13.59
N ALA A 163 7.67 -8.79 -13.74
CA ALA A 163 8.48 -8.81 -14.95
C ALA A 163 7.70 -9.22 -16.21
N ALA A 164 6.68 -10.06 -16.08
CA ALA A 164 5.85 -10.52 -17.19
C ALA A 164 4.78 -9.50 -17.63
N ILE A 165 4.57 -8.41 -16.90
CA ILE A 165 3.69 -7.32 -17.30
C ILE A 165 4.29 -6.61 -18.53
N GLN A 166 3.52 -6.54 -19.61
CA GLN A 166 3.98 -6.00 -20.90
C GLN A 166 4.05 -4.47 -20.89
N GLU A 167 3.06 -3.81 -20.27
CA GLU A 167 3.01 -2.36 -20.18
C GLU A 167 4.04 -1.85 -19.17
N THR A 168 5.04 -1.11 -19.65
CA THR A 168 6.18 -0.65 -18.82
C THR A 168 5.74 0.13 -17.58
N THR A 169 4.79 1.06 -17.71
CA THR A 169 4.31 1.84 -16.57
C THR A 169 3.73 0.95 -15.47
N LEU A 170 2.88 -0.03 -15.85
CA LEU A 170 2.27 -0.96 -14.90
C LEU A 170 3.29 -1.93 -14.29
N ARG A 171 4.30 -2.33 -15.08
CA ARG A 171 5.42 -3.15 -14.60
C ARG A 171 6.25 -2.38 -13.56
N ASP A 172 6.54 -1.12 -13.82
CA ASP A 172 7.39 -0.31 -12.93
C ASP A 172 6.69 -0.03 -11.60
N VAL A 173 5.40 0.33 -11.62
CA VAL A 173 4.62 0.51 -10.38
C VAL A 173 4.44 -0.80 -9.61
N CYS A 174 4.41 -1.95 -10.29
CA CYS A 174 4.41 -3.26 -9.64
C CYS A 174 5.70 -3.50 -8.83
N PHE A 175 6.87 -3.19 -9.41
CA PHE A 175 8.15 -3.28 -8.69
C PHE A 175 8.24 -2.30 -7.52
N ARG A 176 7.71 -1.09 -7.66
CA ARG A 176 7.56 -0.16 -6.52
C ARG A 176 6.66 -0.76 -5.44
N GLY A 177 5.54 -1.38 -5.82
CA GLY A 177 4.65 -2.10 -4.91
C GLY A 177 5.35 -3.18 -4.08
N ILE A 178 6.35 -3.88 -4.66
CA ILE A 178 7.20 -4.83 -3.90
C ILE A 178 8.00 -4.09 -2.81
N GLY A 179 8.62 -2.96 -3.16
CA GLY A 179 9.34 -2.11 -2.21
C GLY A 179 8.47 -1.59 -1.08
N ASN A 180 7.22 -1.24 -1.38
CA ASN A 180 6.23 -0.81 -0.38
C ASN A 180 5.93 -1.86 0.69
N VAL A 181 6.02 -3.15 0.34
CA VAL A 181 5.83 -4.27 1.28
C VAL A 181 7.13 -4.54 2.04
N ILE A 182 8.26 -4.55 1.34
CA ILE A 182 9.59 -4.81 1.92
C ILE A 182 9.95 -3.78 2.99
N GLY A 183 9.65 -2.49 2.75
CA GLY A 183 9.94 -1.39 3.66
C GLY A 183 9.58 -1.69 5.11
N PRO A 184 8.28 -1.83 5.44
CA PRO A 184 7.85 -2.17 6.80
C PRO A 184 8.23 -3.61 7.22
N GLU A 185 8.12 -4.62 6.34
CA GLU A 185 8.41 -6.02 6.71
C GLU A 185 9.88 -6.27 7.11
N SER A 186 10.80 -5.47 6.56
CA SER A 186 12.22 -5.53 6.91
C SER A 186 12.53 -5.03 8.33
N GLY A 187 11.54 -4.51 9.06
CA GLY A 187 11.76 -3.84 10.35
C GLY A 187 12.56 -2.55 10.20
N TYR A 188 12.45 -1.91 9.04
CA TYR A 188 13.20 -0.72 8.65
C TYR A 188 14.73 -0.92 8.64
N ASP A 189 15.21 -2.15 8.37
CA ASP A 189 16.64 -2.47 8.23
C ASP A 189 17.07 -2.40 6.75
N TYR A 190 17.95 -1.47 6.44
CA TYR A 190 18.43 -1.23 5.07
C TYR A 190 19.12 -2.45 4.45
N ARG A 191 19.88 -3.24 5.21
CA ARG A 191 20.56 -4.42 4.65
C ARG A 191 19.57 -5.49 4.27
N VAL A 192 18.50 -5.64 5.05
CA VAL A 192 17.40 -6.56 4.75
C VAL A 192 16.62 -6.09 3.51
N MET A 193 16.28 -4.79 3.44
CA MET A 193 15.68 -4.21 2.23
C MET A 193 16.54 -4.46 1.00
N LYS A 194 17.86 -4.26 1.15
CA LYS A 194 18.85 -4.51 0.10
C LYS A 194 18.86 -5.95 -0.35
N GLN A 195 18.94 -6.87 0.59
CA GLN A 195 18.91 -8.29 0.28
C GLN A 195 17.63 -8.70 -0.47
N TRP A 196 16.45 -8.24 -0.02
CA TRP A 196 15.17 -8.66 -0.59
C TRP A 196 14.88 -8.01 -1.94
N CYS A 197 15.05 -6.69 -2.08
CA CYS A 197 14.92 -6.04 -3.38
C CYS A 197 16.02 -6.49 -4.36
N GLY A 198 17.16 -7.00 -3.88
CA GLY A 198 18.20 -7.60 -4.71
C GLY A 198 17.76 -8.83 -5.51
N THR A 199 16.62 -9.44 -5.16
CA THR A 199 16.04 -10.59 -5.87
C THR A 199 15.35 -10.20 -7.18
N MET A 200 15.14 -8.90 -7.45
CA MET A 200 14.52 -8.45 -8.70
C MET A 200 15.40 -8.78 -9.91
N SER A 201 14.76 -9.05 -11.05
CA SER A 201 15.38 -9.66 -12.22
C SER A 201 16.35 -8.74 -12.99
N SER A 202 16.21 -7.42 -12.86
CA SER A 202 17.05 -6.43 -13.56
C SER A 202 17.55 -5.31 -12.62
N PRO A 203 18.63 -4.60 -12.96
CA PRO A 203 19.08 -3.43 -12.21
C PRO A 203 17.99 -2.36 -12.01
N GLU A 204 17.17 -2.11 -13.03
CA GLU A 204 16.11 -1.09 -13.00
C GLU A 204 14.97 -1.51 -12.07
N SER A 205 14.54 -2.77 -12.14
CA SER A 205 13.50 -3.31 -11.25
C SER A 205 13.97 -3.38 -9.79
N ARG A 206 15.27 -3.64 -9.56
CA ARG A 206 15.89 -3.46 -8.24
C ARG A 206 15.73 -1.99 -7.83
N ASP A 207 16.26 -1.04 -8.58
CA ASP A 207 16.23 0.38 -8.23
C ASP A 207 14.83 0.88 -7.85
N LEU A 208 13.80 0.52 -8.63
CA LEU A 208 12.40 0.83 -8.34
C LEU A 208 11.91 0.25 -7.00
N CYS A 209 12.19 -1.02 -6.72
CA CYS A 209 11.87 -1.66 -5.44
C CYS A 209 12.60 -0.97 -4.28
N TYR A 210 13.90 -0.73 -4.46
CA TYR A 210 14.76 -0.13 -3.44
C TYR A 210 14.35 1.28 -3.09
N HIS A 211 14.11 2.13 -4.10
CA HIS A 211 13.69 3.51 -3.91
C HIS A 211 12.40 3.57 -3.11
N GLU A 212 11.40 2.75 -3.46
CA GLU A 212 10.14 2.72 -2.73
C GLU A 212 10.32 2.22 -1.29
N ALA A 213 11.10 1.14 -1.08
CA ALA A 213 11.35 0.61 0.26
C ALA A 213 12.04 1.63 1.19
N LEU A 214 12.98 2.42 0.66
CA LEU A 214 13.68 3.45 1.43
C LEU A 214 12.78 4.61 1.83
N GLN A 215 11.72 4.93 1.07
CA GLN A 215 10.76 5.98 1.46
C GLN A 215 10.08 5.65 2.80
N HIS A 216 9.90 4.37 3.13
CA HIS A 216 9.33 3.94 4.41
C HIS A 216 10.24 4.23 5.62
N LEU A 217 11.54 4.44 5.41
CA LEU A 217 12.43 4.87 6.49
C LEU A 217 12.02 6.24 7.06
N LEU A 218 11.34 7.08 6.27
CA LEU A 218 10.84 8.38 6.73
C LEU A 218 9.69 8.26 7.75
N GLN A 219 9.09 7.08 7.90
CA GLN A 219 7.89 6.87 8.73
C GLN A 219 8.20 6.48 10.18
N SER A 220 9.46 6.20 10.53
CA SER A 220 9.85 5.86 11.90
C SER A 220 11.12 6.58 12.34
N ASP A 221 11.26 6.87 13.64
CA ASP A 221 12.48 7.52 14.15
C ASP A 221 13.74 6.67 13.93
N LYS A 222 13.60 5.35 14.09
CA LYS A 222 14.65 4.37 13.75
C LYS A 222 15.02 4.48 12.27
N GLY A 223 14.03 4.47 11.38
CA GLY A 223 14.27 4.58 9.94
C GLY A 223 14.91 5.91 9.55
N LYS A 224 14.46 7.03 10.13
CA LYS A 224 15.07 8.35 9.89
C LYS A 224 16.53 8.40 10.33
N ALA A 225 16.88 7.73 11.44
CA ALA A 225 18.27 7.61 11.89
C ALA A 225 19.12 6.77 10.94
N GLU A 226 18.60 5.63 10.48
CA GLU A 226 19.26 4.80 9.46
C GLU A 226 19.47 5.59 8.16
N LEU A 227 18.43 6.28 7.69
CA LEU A 227 18.48 7.08 6.47
C LEU A 227 19.53 8.19 6.57
N ARG A 228 19.67 8.87 7.72
CA ARG A 228 20.76 9.85 7.93
C ARG A 228 22.15 9.23 7.85
N THR A 229 22.32 7.98 8.29
CA THR A 229 23.60 7.27 8.24
C THR A 229 23.97 6.87 6.81
N LEU A 230 23.02 6.32 6.04
CA LEU A 230 23.20 6.00 4.60
C LEU A 230 23.41 7.29 3.79
N CYS A 231 22.57 8.27 4.13
CA CYS A 231 22.68 9.71 4.07
C CYS A 231 23.98 10.33 4.54
N GLY A 232 24.95 9.56 5.01
CA GLY A 232 26.22 9.97 5.59
C GLY A 232 27.36 9.38 4.75
N THR A 233 27.27 8.07 4.57
CA THR A 233 28.26 7.20 3.93
C THR A 233 28.21 7.21 2.39
N LYS A 234 27.23 7.87 1.77
CA LYS A 234 26.99 7.86 0.30
C LYS A 234 26.63 6.47 -0.23
N GLU A 235 26.07 5.61 0.61
CA GLU A 235 25.55 4.31 0.19
C GLU A 235 24.29 4.40 -0.68
N ILE A 236 23.57 5.52 -0.58
CA ILE A 236 22.43 5.86 -1.44
C ILE A 236 22.58 7.30 -1.96
N SER A 237 22.02 7.57 -3.14
CA SER A 237 22.13 8.88 -3.82
C SER A 237 20.80 9.45 -4.31
N TYR A 238 19.68 9.04 -3.70
CA TYR A 238 18.36 9.55 -4.05
C TYR A 238 18.15 10.97 -3.48
N ALA A 239 18.14 11.97 -4.35
CA ALA A 239 18.06 13.38 -3.96
C ALA A 239 16.83 13.71 -3.10
N ASN A 240 15.70 13.05 -3.34
CA ASN A 240 14.47 13.22 -2.56
C ASN A 240 14.55 12.65 -1.14
N LEU A 241 15.44 11.67 -0.90
CA LEU A 241 15.68 11.07 0.42
C LEU A 241 16.86 11.70 1.15
N CYS A 242 17.80 12.28 0.40
CA CYS A 242 19.04 12.88 0.89
C CYS A 242 19.16 14.35 0.47
N PRO A 243 18.24 15.23 0.90
CA PRO A 243 18.24 16.62 0.47
C PRO A 243 19.49 17.37 0.97
N GLY A 244 20.10 18.19 0.12
CA GLY A 244 21.30 18.97 0.46
C GLY A 244 22.62 18.19 0.40
N ARG A 245 22.61 17.01 -0.24
CA ARG A 245 23.81 16.35 -0.76
C ARG A 245 24.03 16.67 -2.22
#